data_AF-A0A9X4QSW2-F1
#
_entry.id   AF-A0A9X4QSW2-F1
#
_cell.length_a   1.000
_cell.length_b   1.000
_cell.length_c   1.000
_cell.angle_alpha   90.00
_cell.angle_beta   90.00
_cell.angle_gamma   90.00
#
_symmetry.space_group_name_H-M   'P 1'
#
loop_
_entity.id
_entity.type
_entity.pdbx_description
1 polymer ?
#
loop_
_entity_poly.entity_id
_entity_poly.type
_entity_poly.pdbx_seq_one_letter_code
_entity_poly.pdbx_strand_id
1 'polypeptide(L)'
;MRLKTVKILSAATMAVLLSASIAGCSRAQSGGESAEAAQAAVTQSASAPSASEPSAATSTTSTTAASGAASATGTTKLDSSTLFSDRDLAQTADLTAAAQVKLESGKDVTIDAEGVYVLSGDATDATVIVEAPDDAKVQLVLDGVSIVNADAPAIYVKTADKVFVTATDSANRMEVTGAYAADGETNLDAVIFSRADLTLNGTGTLDIVSKEGNGISSKDDLKITGGVYNIQTAADALEANDAILIDDGTVTIDAGKDALHSENEEDATLGYIYIKGGTLNIAAGDDGIQGTSLVQIDGGTIDIAKSEEGIEANYILINDGQIKLYANDDGINAAQKASGDVAIDVNGGTIDVTVGSGDTDAFDSNGDLYVNGGTIKVTAPTSSFDADGTAQLNGGDVTVNGEKITEMPVSRMGGGGGGGGRGGMRR
;
A
#
# COMPACT_ATOMS: atom_id res chain seq x y z
N MET A 1 -42.67 2.13 -34.10
CA MET A 1 -41.81 1.28 -34.97
C MET A 1 -40.95 0.44 -34.04
N ARG A 2 -40.91 -0.89 -34.18
CA ARG A 2 -40.14 -1.77 -33.28
C ARG A 2 -38.70 -1.89 -33.77
N LEU A 3 -37.72 -1.63 -32.91
CA LEU A 3 -36.47 -2.39 -32.93
C LEU A 3 -36.22 -2.97 -31.54
N LYS A 4 -35.81 -4.24 -31.51
CA LYS A 4 -35.30 -4.93 -30.33
C LYS A 4 -33.78 -4.95 -30.45
N THR A 5 -33.07 -4.73 -29.36
CA THR A 5 -31.67 -5.15 -29.20
C THR A 5 -31.58 -6.20 -28.11
N VAL A 6 -30.54 -7.03 -28.20
CA VAL A 6 -30.51 -8.39 -27.65
C VAL A 6 -29.67 -8.44 -26.38
N LYS A 7 -30.08 -9.24 -25.40
CA LYS A 7 -29.29 -9.54 -24.19
C LYS A 7 -27.95 -10.20 -24.57
N ILE A 8 -26.86 -9.73 -23.98
CA ILE A 8 -25.71 -10.58 -23.70
C ILE A 8 -25.80 -10.93 -22.21
N LEU A 9 -25.69 -12.23 -21.91
CA LEU A 9 -25.83 -12.77 -20.56
C LEU A 9 -24.49 -13.44 -20.23
N SER A 10 -23.61 -12.75 -19.50
CA SER A 10 -22.36 -13.34 -19.02
C SER A 10 -22.66 -14.23 -17.82
N ALA A 11 -22.31 -15.51 -17.93
CA ALA A 11 -22.54 -16.50 -16.89
C ALA A 11 -21.28 -16.65 -16.02
N ALA A 12 -21.27 -16.00 -14.85
CA ALA A 12 -20.28 -16.29 -13.82
C ALA A 12 -20.49 -17.74 -13.32
N THR A 13 -19.44 -18.55 -13.36
CA THR A 13 -19.49 -19.97 -12.97
C THR A 13 -18.68 -20.15 -11.70
N MET A 14 -19.30 -19.89 -10.55
CA MET A 14 -18.62 -19.93 -9.24
C MET A 14 -18.45 -21.38 -8.76
N ALA A 15 -17.20 -21.81 -8.52
CA ALA A 15 -16.89 -23.15 -8.05
C ALA A 15 -16.90 -23.20 -6.51
N VAL A 16 -17.92 -23.81 -5.91
CA VAL A 16 -18.01 -23.99 -4.46
C VAL A 16 -17.06 -25.11 -4.00
N LEU A 17 -16.00 -24.73 -3.28
CA LEU A 17 -15.09 -25.67 -2.59
C LEU A 17 -15.44 -25.74 -1.10
N LEU A 18 -16.31 -26.71 -0.77
CA LEU A 18 -16.73 -27.00 0.61
C LEU A 18 -15.74 -27.96 1.30
N SER A 19 -14.79 -27.43 2.07
CA SER A 19 -13.84 -28.26 2.85
C SER A 19 -14.27 -28.41 4.31
N ALA A 20 -14.97 -29.50 4.62
CA ALA A 20 -15.28 -29.89 6.00
C ALA A 20 -14.06 -30.53 6.69
N SER A 21 -13.57 -29.92 7.78
CA SER A 21 -12.53 -30.50 8.64
C SER A 21 -13.14 -31.32 9.78
N ILE A 22 -12.85 -32.62 9.79
CA ILE A 22 -13.39 -33.61 10.73
C ILE A 22 -12.60 -33.60 12.04
N ALA A 23 -13.29 -33.61 13.19
CA ALA A 23 -12.65 -33.77 14.49
C ALA A 23 -12.11 -35.21 14.67
N GLY A 24 -10.82 -35.33 15.01
CA GLY A 24 -10.16 -36.63 15.22
C GLY A 24 -9.03 -36.55 16.25
N CYS A 25 -9.30 -37.00 17.47
CA CYS A 25 -8.30 -37.08 18.54
C CYS A 25 -7.27 -38.18 18.27
N SER A 26 -5.98 -37.98 18.63
CA SER A 26 -5.30 -38.74 19.70
C SER A 26 -3.76 -38.61 19.74
N ARG A 27 -3.24 -38.31 20.94
CA ARG A 27 -1.98 -38.76 21.56
C ARG A 27 -0.63 -38.62 20.84
N ALA A 28 0.26 -37.88 21.51
CA ALA A 28 1.71 -37.99 21.39
C ALA A 28 2.26 -39.35 21.89
N GLN A 29 3.44 -39.77 21.40
CA GLN A 29 4.62 -40.04 22.23
C GLN A 29 5.93 -40.06 21.40
N SER A 30 7.05 -39.87 22.09
CA SER A 30 8.44 -39.67 21.66
C SER A 30 9.20 -40.89 21.08
N GLY A 31 10.18 -40.59 20.21
CA GLY A 31 11.61 -40.91 20.46
C GLY A 31 12.26 -42.09 19.73
N GLY A 32 13.57 -41.96 19.44
CA GLY A 32 14.51 -43.10 19.42
C GLY A 32 15.17 -43.49 18.08
N GLU A 33 16.35 -42.93 17.81
CA GLU A 33 17.60 -43.61 17.39
C GLU A 33 17.64 -44.59 16.17
N SER A 34 18.28 -44.10 15.10
CA SER A 34 19.43 -44.68 14.34
C SER A 34 19.78 -46.19 14.43
N ALA A 35 20.03 -46.83 13.27
CA ALA A 35 21.39 -47.14 12.75
C ALA A 35 21.42 -48.17 11.57
N GLU A 36 22.38 -47.99 10.64
CA GLU A 36 23.02 -49.02 9.76
C GLU A 36 22.16 -49.89 8.78
N ALA A 37 22.67 -50.52 7.70
CA ALA A 37 23.82 -50.29 6.79
C ALA A 37 23.71 -51.25 5.56
N ALA A 38 24.71 -51.22 4.66
CA ALA A 38 25.11 -52.27 3.70
C ALA A 38 24.27 -52.51 2.40
N GLN A 39 24.59 -51.71 1.38
CA GLN A 39 25.32 -52.15 0.16
C GLN A 39 25.11 -53.58 -0.41
N ALA A 40 24.75 -53.64 -1.70
CA ALA A 40 25.09 -54.75 -2.60
C ALA A 40 25.43 -54.21 -4.00
N ALA A 41 26.48 -54.75 -4.64
CA ALA A 41 26.97 -54.29 -5.94
C ALA A 41 26.91 -55.41 -6.99
N VAL A 42 26.69 -55.06 -8.27
CA VAL A 42 26.98 -55.93 -9.42
C VAL A 42 27.55 -55.11 -10.60
N THR A 43 28.62 -55.65 -11.18
CA THR A 43 29.31 -55.32 -12.44
C THR A 43 28.38 -55.34 -13.68
N GLN A 44 28.67 -54.93 -14.93
CA GLN A 44 29.85 -54.52 -15.73
C GLN A 44 29.29 -53.81 -17.02
N SER A 45 30.00 -53.30 -18.06
CA SER A 45 31.41 -53.33 -18.47
C SER A 45 31.78 -52.15 -19.42
N ALA A 46 32.93 -52.26 -20.08
CA ALA A 46 33.58 -51.42 -21.09
C ALA A 46 32.74 -51.08 -22.36
N SER A 47 32.99 -49.99 -23.11
CA SER A 47 34.26 -49.77 -23.84
C SER A 47 34.50 -48.34 -24.34
N ALA A 48 35.77 -47.91 -24.21
CA ALA A 48 36.42 -46.82 -24.95
C ALA A 48 37.13 -47.42 -26.22
N PRO A 49 37.94 -46.71 -27.06
CA PRO A 49 38.51 -45.37 -26.89
C PRO A 49 38.58 -44.46 -28.15
N SER A 50 38.98 -43.20 -27.95
CA SER A 50 39.96 -42.52 -28.81
C SER A 50 40.66 -41.41 -28.01
N ALA A 51 41.86 -41.00 -28.43
CA ALA A 51 42.77 -40.17 -27.64
C ALA A 51 43.36 -38.99 -28.42
N SER A 52 43.97 -38.05 -27.67
CA SER A 52 44.99 -37.05 -28.09
C SER A 52 44.51 -35.60 -28.34
N GLU A 53 44.59 -34.81 -27.25
CA GLU A 53 45.13 -33.42 -27.16
C GLU A 53 46.30 -33.12 -28.15
N PRO A 54 46.70 -31.84 -28.44
CA PRO A 54 46.68 -30.73 -27.46
C PRO A 54 46.38 -29.27 -27.91
N SER A 55 46.02 -28.48 -26.89
CA SER A 55 46.46 -27.10 -26.56
C SER A 55 46.76 -26.05 -27.64
N ALA A 56 46.13 -24.87 -27.48
CA ALA A 56 46.84 -23.58 -27.51
C ALA A 56 46.05 -22.48 -26.76
N ALA A 57 46.62 -21.96 -25.67
CA ALA A 57 46.15 -20.73 -25.02
C ALA A 57 47.07 -19.57 -25.40
N THR A 58 46.52 -18.38 -25.70
CA THR A 58 47.30 -17.13 -25.81
C THR A 58 46.41 -15.91 -25.52
N SER A 59 46.64 -15.30 -24.35
CA SER A 59 46.25 -13.91 -24.03
C SER A 59 47.03 -12.94 -24.95
N THR A 60 46.69 -11.68 -25.22
CA THR A 60 46.06 -10.63 -24.40
C THR A 60 45.80 -9.44 -25.34
N THR A 61 44.81 -8.59 -25.12
CA THR A 61 44.93 -7.13 -25.36
C THR A 61 43.88 -6.39 -24.54
N SER A 62 44.34 -5.52 -23.65
CA SER A 62 43.52 -4.54 -22.94
C SER A 62 43.19 -3.35 -23.83
N THR A 63 41.96 -2.84 -23.77
CA THR A 63 41.66 -1.45 -24.12
C THR A 63 40.76 -0.83 -23.06
N THR A 64 41.06 0.41 -22.69
CA THR A 64 40.41 1.15 -21.59
C THR A 64 39.70 2.35 -22.19
N ALA A 65 38.37 2.33 -22.21
CA ALA A 65 37.46 3.45 -22.47
C ALA A 65 36.02 2.93 -22.37
N ALA A 66 35.03 3.65 -21.83
CA ALA A 66 35.09 4.90 -21.06
C ALA A 66 33.94 4.90 -20.05
N SER A 67 34.12 5.60 -18.92
CA SER A 67 33.04 5.88 -17.96
C SER A 67 32.03 6.84 -18.59
N GLY A 68 31.04 6.30 -19.30
CA GLY A 68 29.81 7.00 -19.59
C GLY A 68 28.99 7.06 -18.31
N ALA A 69 29.08 8.15 -17.57
CA ALA A 69 28.09 8.45 -16.54
C ALA A 69 26.75 8.61 -17.26
N ALA A 70 25.90 7.60 -17.16
CA ALA A 70 24.51 7.72 -17.54
C ALA A 70 23.90 8.75 -16.60
N SER A 71 23.67 9.97 -17.10
CA SER A 71 22.93 10.97 -16.36
C SER A 71 21.54 10.39 -16.12
N ALA A 72 21.20 10.11 -14.86
CA ALA A 72 19.90 9.60 -14.47
C ALA A 72 18.81 10.60 -14.93
N THR A 73 18.20 10.32 -16.08
CA THR A 73 16.95 10.94 -16.48
C THR A 73 15.88 10.34 -15.61
N GLY A 74 15.39 11.12 -14.64
CA GLY A 74 14.33 10.69 -13.72
C GLY A 74 13.18 10.03 -14.47
N THR A 75 12.91 8.79 -14.07
CA THR A 75 11.86 7.91 -14.58
C THR A 75 10.50 8.44 -14.14
N THR A 76 9.89 9.32 -14.94
CA THR A 76 8.50 9.75 -14.73
C THR A 76 7.56 8.56 -14.91
N LYS A 77 7.22 7.89 -13.81
CA LYS A 77 6.23 6.80 -13.75
C LYS A 77 4.80 7.34 -13.74
N LEU A 78 4.57 8.45 -13.04
CA LEU A 78 3.27 9.13 -12.90
C LEU A 78 3.37 10.58 -13.41
N ASP A 79 2.35 11.07 -14.10
CA ASP A 79 2.20 12.51 -14.41
C ASP A 79 1.49 13.21 -13.25
N SER A 80 2.28 13.75 -12.32
CA SER A 80 1.74 14.41 -11.12
C SER A 80 1.03 15.74 -11.40
N SER A 81 1.07 16.26 -12.64
CA SER A 81 0.50 17.58 -12.97
C SER A 81 -1.03 17.61 -13.05
N THR A 82 -1.70 16.46 -13.12
CA THR A 82 -3.16 16.35 -13.25
C THR A 82 -3.86 15.58 -12.12
N LEU A 83 -3.11 15.13 -11.11
CA LEU A 83 -3.64 14.26 -10.04
C LEU A 83 -4.62 14.97 -9.08
N PHE A 84 -4.46 16.29 -8.93
CA PHE A 84 -5.33 17.14 -8.14
C PHE A 84 -5.88 18.29 -8.99
N SER A 85 -7.20 18.48 -8.93
CA SER A 85 -7.88 19.63 -9.52
C SER A 85 -7.89 20.83 -8.57
N ASP A 86 -8.14 22.04 -9.12
CA ASP A 86 -8.32 23.27 -8.33
C ASP A 86 -9.38 23.13 -7.22
N ARG A 87 -10.39 22.26 -7.40
CA ARG A 87 -11.47 22.02 -6.42
C ARG A 87 -11.07 21.00 -5.35
N ASP A 88 -10.17 20.06 -5.67
CA ASP A 88 -9.60 19.16 -4.66
C ASP A 88 -8.80 19.98 -3.65
N LEU A 89 -7.86 20.81 -4.16
CA LEU A 89 -6.95 21.66 -3.38
C LEU A 89 -7.63 22.81 -2.61
N ALA A 90 -8.90 23.11 -2.88
CA ALA A 90 -9.60 24.25 -2.30
C ALA A 90 -10.11 23.95 -0.89
N GLN A 91 -9.32 24.30 0.13
CA GLN A 91 -9.56 24.05 1.57
C GLN A 91 -10.80 24.75 2.18
N THR A 92 -11.66 25.38 1.38
CA THR A 92 -12.93 25.99 1.82
C THR A 92 -14.04 25.74 0.80
N ALA A 93 -15.29 25.76 1.27
CA ALA A 93 -16.50 25.64 0.45
C ALA A 93 -17.10 27.03 0.15
N ASP A 94 -17.77 27.18 -1.00
CA ASP A 94 -18.68 28.32 -1.21
C ASP A 94 -20.04 28.00 -0.56
N LEU A 95 -20.32 28.68 0.56
CA LEU A 95 -21.54 28.46 1.33
C LEU A 95 -22.74 29.29 0.83
N THR A 96 -22.59 30.08 -0.23
CA THR A 96 -23.62 31.04 -0.69
C THR A 96 -24.95 30.37 -1.06
N ALA A 97 -24.91 29.14 -1.56
CA ALA A 97 -26.08 28.34 -1.95
C ALA A 97 -26.22 27.05 -1.13
N ALA A 98 -25.50 26.92 -0.02
CA ALA A 98 -25.43 25.65 0.70
C ALA A 98 -26.74 25.31 1.43
N ALA A 99 -27.09 24.02 1.43
CA ALA A 99 -28.20 23.49 2.19
C ALA A 99 -27.75 23.17 3.63
N GLN A 100 -28.45 23.70 4.62
CA GLN A 100 -28.19 23.38 6.03
C GLN A 100 -28.86 22.05 6.40
N VAL A 101 -28.06 21.07 6.79
CA VAL A 101 -28.49 19.77 7.28
C VAL A 101 -28.17 19.68 8.77
N LYS A 102 -29.18 19.39 9.58
CA LYS A 102 -29.00 19.07 10.98
C LYS A 102 -29.21 17.57 11.18
N LEU A 103 -28.23 16.91 11.79
CA LEU A 103 -28.29 15.49 12.08
C LEU A 103 -29.20 15.22 13.30
N GLU A 104 -29.86 14.07 13.30
CA GLU A 104 -30.74 13.60 14.37
C GLU A 104 -30.57 12.09 14.53
N SER A 105 -30.48 11.57 15.76
CA SER A 105 -30.35 10.13 16.00
C SER A 105 -31.51 9.31 15.42
N GLY A 106 -31.21 8.12 14.90
CA GLY A 106 -32.19 7.20 14.32
C GLY A 106 -32.77 7.66 12.97
N LYS A 107 -32.08 8.56 12.26
CA LYS A 107 -32.53 9.15 11.00
C LYS A 107 -31.38 9.34 10.02
N ASP A 108 -31.37 8.50 8.99
CA ASP A 108 -30.51 8.72 7.84
C ASP A 108 -30.89 10.01 7.09
N VAL A 109 -29.89 10.63 6.46
CA VAL A 109 -30.04 11.77 5.57
C VAL A 109 -29.64 11.35 4.18
N THR A 110 -30.55 11.38 3.22
CA THR A 110 -30.23 11.19 1.80
C THR A 110 -29.96 12.54 1.13
N ILE A 111 -28.84 12.63 0.42
CA ILE A 111 -28.46 13.72 -0.46
C ILE A 111 -28.55 13.20 -1.90
N ASP A 112 -29.53 13.67 -2.65
CA ASP A 112 -29.97 13.12 -3.95
C ASP A 112 -29.66 14.05 -5.15
N ALA A 113 -28.84 15.08 -4.94
CA ALA A 113 -28.52 16.08 -5.96
C ALA A 113 -27.10 16.67 -5.80
N GLU A 114 -26.56 17.21 -6.89
CA GLU A 114 -25.38 18.07 -6.88
C GLU A 114 -25.60 19.30 -5.98
N GLY A 115 -24.61 19.64 -5.15
CA GLY A 115 -24.67 20.81 -4.30
C GLY A 115 -23.68 20.81 -3.14
N VAL A 116 -23.75 21.88 -2.34
CA VAL A 116 -22.99 22.04 -1.09
C VAL A 116 -23.95 21.87 0.08
N TYR A 117 -23.59 21.03 1.06
CA TYR A 117 -24.43 20.66 2.19
C TYR A 117 -23.63 20.85 3.48
N VAL A 118 -24.04 21.79 4.34
CA VAL A 118 -23.41 21.99 5.66
C VAL A 118 -24.09 21.06 6.66
N LEU A 119 -23.34 20.08 7.13
CA LEU A 119 -23.76 19.09 8.12
C LEU A 119 -23.39 19.59 9.52
N SER A 120 -24.29 19.41 10.48
CA SER A 120 -24.06 19.86 11.87
C SER A 120 -24.81 19.00 12.90
N GLY A 121 -24.22 18.87 14.09
CA GLY A 121 -24.82 18.26 15.27
C GLY A 121 -24.40 16.82 15.56
N ASP A 122 -24.82 16.35 16.72
CA ASP A 122 -24.55 15.00 17.23
C ASP A 122 -25.71 14.05 16.87
N ALA A 123 -25.39 12.86 16.36
CA ALA A 123 -26.35 11.81 16.05
C ALA A 123 -25.78 10.40 16.35
N THR A 124 -26.70 9.47 16.56
CA THR A 124 -26.43 8.04 16.73
C THR A 124 -27.39 7.23 15.89
N ASP A 125 -26.94 6.13 15.29
CA ASP A 125 -27.74 5.32 14.36
C ASP A 125 -28.31 6.17 13.22
N ALA A 126 -27.43 6.92 12.54
CA ALA A 126 -27.76 7.83 11.45
C ALA A 126 -26.64 7.86 10.41
N THR A 127 -26.98 7.62 9.15
CA THR A 127 -26.06 7.62 8.00
C THR A 127 -26.31 8.85 7.13
N VAL A 128 -25.25 9.52 6.69
CA VAL A 128 -25.33 10.50 5.59
C VAL A 128 -25.09 9.77 4.28
N ILE A 129 -26.15 9.53 3.52
CA ILE A 129 -26.15 8.78 2.28
C ILE A 129 -26.12 9.75 1.09
N VAL A 130 -25.11 9.66 0.24
CA VAL A 130 -25.08 10.38 -1.06
C VAL A 130 -25.54 9.41 -2.15
N GLU A 131 -26.71 9.67 -2.72
CA GLU A 131 -27.35 8.91 -3.80
C GLU A 131 -27.77 9.89 -4.92
N ALA A 132 -26.77 10.62 -5.42
CA ALA A 132 -26.92 11.65 -6.45
C ALA A 132 -26.72 11.06 -7.86
N PRO A 133 -27.00 11.81 -8.94
CA PRO A 133 -26.69 11.40 -10.31
C PRO A 133 -25.22 11.03 -10.51
N ASP A 134 -24.94 10.11 -11.42
CA ASP A 134 -23.57 9.61 -11.71
C ASP A 134 -22.63 10.69 -12.27
N ASP A 135 -23.14 11.86 -12.67
CA ASP A 135 -22.36 13.03 -13.12
C ASP A 135 -22.29 14.17 -12.08
N ALA A 136 -22.84 13.97 -10.87
CA ALA A 136 -22.99 15.01 -9.86
C ALA A 136 -21.78 15.14 -8.92
N LYS A 137 -21.40 16.38 -8.59
CA LYS A 137 -20.34 16.70 -7.61
C LYS A 137 -20.92 17.21 -6.30
N VAL A 138 -20.84 16.40 -5.24
CA VAL A 138 -21.44 16.74 -3.94
C VAL A 138 -20.35 17.19 -2.96
N GLN A 139 -20.58 18.29 -2.26
CA GLN A 139 -19.69 18.77 -1.19
C GLN A 139 -20.39 18.72 0.17
N LEU A 140 -19.91 17.84 1.04
CA LEU A 140 -20.30 17.73 2.45
C LEU A 140 -19.37 18.61 3.28
N VAL A 141 -19.90 19.62 3.94
CA VAL A 141 -19.13 20.53 4.81
C VAL A 141 -19.43 20.16 6.25
N LEU A 142 -18.42 19.71 7.01
CA LEU A 142 -18.58 19.28 8.39
C LEU A 142 -18.39 20.47 9.33
N ASP A 143 -19.46 20.91 9.99
CA ASP A 143 -19.47 21.99 10.99
C ASP A 143 -20.01 21.49 12.34
N GLY A 144 -19.13 20.84 13.11
CA GLY A 144 -19.46 20.30 14.42
C GLY A 144 -20.33 19.05 14.30
N VAL A 145 -19.88 18.08 13.51
CA VAL A 145 -20.55 16.80 13.27
C VAL A 145 -19.99 15.74 14.22
N SER A 146 -20.87 15.04 14.95
CA SER A 146 -20.51 13.81 15.66
C SER A 146 -21.48 12.68 15.31
N ILE A 147 -21.01 11.61 14.66
CA ILE A 147 -21.84 10.44 14.32
C ILE A 147 -21.29 9.19 15.03
N VAL A 148 -22.16 8.39 15.65
CA VAL A 148 -21.82 7.07 16.20
C VAL A 148 -22.83 6.02 15.75
N ASN A 149 -22.39 5.05 14.96
CA ASN A 149 -23.25 3.96 14.46
C ASN A 149 -22.80 2.59 15.01
N ALA A 150 -23.74 1.64 15.06
CA ALA A 150 -23.44 0.26 15.41
C ALA A 150 -22.84 -0.52 14.22
N ASP A 151 -23.51 -0.44 13.07
CA ASP A 151 -23.38 -1.38 11.95
C ASP A 151 -23.48 -0.71 10.56
N ALA A 152 -23.33 0.61 10.47
CA ALA A 152 -23.39 1.35 9.20
C ALA A 152 -22.33 2.46 9.16
N PRO A 153 -21.79 2.82 7.97
CA PRO A 153 -20.93 3.99 7.81
C PRO A 153 -21.57 5.26 8.38
N ALA A 154 -20.77 6.23 8.79
CA ALA A 154 -21.25 7.57 9.12
C ALA A 154 -21.57 8.38 7.85
N ILE A 155 -20.75 8.20 6.81
CA ILE A 155 -21.00 8.69 5.45
C ILE A 155 -20.94 7.49 4.51
N TYR A 156 -21.97 7.33 3.67
CA TYR A 156 -22.03 6.34 2.60
C TYR A 156 -22.30 7.02 1.25
N VAL A 157 -21.30 7.08 0.38
CA VAL A 157 -21.49 7.51 -1.02
C VAL A 157 -21.88 6.30 -1.85
N LYS A 158 -23.15 6.26 -2.23
CA LYS A 158 -23.79 5.19 -2.99
C LYS A 158 -23.72 5.42 -4.50
N THR A 159 -23.93 6.66 -4.94
CA THR A 159 -23.74 7.16 -6.32
C THR A 159 -23.42 8.66 -6.33
N ALA A 160 -22.42 9.06 -7.11
CA ALA A 160 -22.01 10.42 -7.49
C ALA A 160 -20.90 10.32 -8.57
N ASP A 161 -20.52 11.43 -9.21
CA ASP A 161 -19.23 11.51 -9.94
C ASP A 161 -18.08 11.66 -8.95
N LYS A 162 -18.27 12.55 -7.95
CA LYS A 162 -17.26 12.86 -6.94
C LYS A 162 -17.88 13.43 -5.68
N VAL A 163 -17.34 13.06 -4.52
CA VAL A 163 -17.71 13.64 -3.22
C VAL A 163 -16.53 14.31 -2.54
N PHE A 164 -16.76 15.54 -2.07
CA PHE A 164 -15.84 16.29 -1.23
C PHE A 164 -16.34 16.25 0.22
N VAL A 165 -15.47 15.92 1.17
CA VAL A 165 -15.75 16.04 2.60
C VAL A 165 -14.80 17.09 3.17
N THR A 166 -15.36 18.28 3.42
CA THR A 166 -14.63 19.49 3.83
C THR A 166 -14.80 19.75 5.32
N ALA A 167 -13.75 19.56 6.12
CA ALA A 167 -13.78 19.84 7.56
C ALA A 167 -13.56 21.34 7.84
N THR A 168 -14.52 21.98 8.50
CA THR A 168 -14.37 23.36 9.05
C THR A 168 -13.53 23.36 10.32
N ASP A 169 -13.17 24.52 10.86
CA ASP A 169 -12.40 24.65 12.10
C ASP A 169 -13.11 24.10 13.36
N SER A 170 -14.41 23.78 13.26
CA SER A 170 -15.13 22.95 14.23
C SER A 170 -14.54 21.53 14.32
N ALA A 171 -14.47 20.95 15.52
CA ALA A 171 -14.08 19.55 15.69
C ALA A 171 -15.19 18.61 15.20
N ASN A 172 -14.84 17.58 14.43
CA ASN A 172 -15.77 16.58 13.90
C ASN A 172 -15.32 15.17 14.30
N ARG A 173 -16.27 14.25 14.49
CA ARG A 173 -15.99 12.87 14.86
C ARG A 173 -16.95 11.88 14.22
N MET A 174 -16.44 10.73 13.79
CA MET A 174 -17.24 9.62 13.28
C MET A 174 -16.74 8.30 13.89
N GLU A 175 -17.66 7.47 14.39
CA GLU A 175 -17.34 6.17 14.96
C GLU A 175 -18.31 5.07 14.51
N VAL A 176 -17.77 3.91 14.14
CA VAL A 176 -18.55 2.68 13.97
C VAL A 176 -18.06 1.64 14.99
N THR A 177 -19.00 1.14 15.78
CA THR A 177 -18.69 0.42 17.03
C THR A 177 -18.69 -1.10 16.93
N GLY A 178 -19.14 -1.66 15.80
CA GLY A 178 -19.13 -3.11 15.52
C GLY A 178 -19.03 -3.41 14.03
N ALA A 179 -19.31 -4.66 13.66
CA ALA A 179 -19.35 -5.11 12.27
C ALA A 179 -20.42 -4.39 11.44
N TYR A 180 -20.08 -4.09 10.18
CA TYR A 180 -20.92 -3.38 9.23
C TYR A 180 -21.94 -4.28 8.52
N ALA A 181 -23.09 -3.71 8.17
CA ALA A 181 -24.09 -4.33 7.31
C ALA A 181 -23.83 -4.00 5.82
N ALA A 182 -23.80 -5.02 4.97
CA ALA A 182 -23.60 -4.89 3.53
C ALA A 182 -24.82 -4.27 2.80
N ASP A 183 -24.58 -3.45 1.77
CA ASP A 183 -25.61 -2.99 0.81
C ASP A 183 -25.62 -3.91 -0.41
N GLY A 184 -26.36 -5.02 -0.29
CA GLY A 184 -26.41 -6.07 -1.31
C GLY A 184 -25.12 -6.89 -1.32
N GLU A 185 -24.41 -6.87 -2.46
CA GLU A 185 -23.11 -7.53 -2.61
C GLU A 185 -21.93 -6.60 -2.23
N THR A 186 -22.18 -5.31 -1.95
CA THR A 186 -21.15 -4.39 -1.47
C THR A 186 -20.94 -4.58 0.03
N ASN A 187 -19.77 -5.07 0.41
CA ASN A 187 -19.26 -4.91 1.76
C ASN A 187 -19.08 -3.41 2.01
N LEU A 188 -19.85 -2.85 2.94
CA LEU A 188 -19.54 -1.55 3.52
C LEU A 188 -18.61 -1.88 4.69
N ASP A 189 -17.37 -1.41 4.69
CA ASP A 189 -16.35 -1.81 5.67
C ASP A 189 -15.68 -0.63 6.37
N ALA A 190 -16.05 0.61 6.01
CA ALA A 190 -15.42 1.83 6.49
C ALA A 190 -16.40 2.83 7.14
N VAL A 191 -15.88 3.64 8.06
CA VAL A 191 -16.63 4.74 8.72
C VAL A 191 -17.08 5.78 7.69
N ILE A 192 -16.24 6.05 6.69
CA ILE A 192 -16.62 6.75 5.46
C ILE A 192 -16.39 5.77 4.31
N PHE A 193 -17.47 5.32 3.68
CA PHE A 193 -17.40 4.40 2.54
C PHE A 193 -17.88 5.10 1.27
N SER A 194 -17.10 4.98 0.19
CA SER A 194 -17.44 5.56 -1.11
C SER A 194 -17.36 4.56 -2.25
N ARG A 195 -18.41 4.52 -3.08
CA ARG A 195 -18.39 3.88 -4.41
C ARG A 195 -17.91 4.79 -5.55
N ALA A 196 -17.51 6.03 -5.22
CA ALA A 196 -17.10 7.05 -6.16
C ALA A 196 -15.83 7.77 -5.67
N ASP A 197 -15.19 8.54 -6.54
CA ASP A 197 -14.09 9.47 -6.25
C ASP A 197 -14.34 10.26 -4.93
N LEU A 198 -13.44 10.13 -3.95
CA LEU A 198 -13.56 10.79 -2.64
C LEU A 198 -12.42 11.77 -2.40
N THR A 199 -12.72 12.96 -1.88
CA THR A 199 -11.69 13.97 -1.55
C THR A 199 -11.93 14.65 -0.21
N LEU A 200 -10.95 14.49 0.67
CA LEU A 200 -10.85 15.03 2.01
C LEU A 200 -10.04 16.33 1.94
N ASN A 201 -10.64 17.42 2.43
CA ASN A 201 -9.99 18.72 2.52
C ASN A 201 -10.57 19.55 3.67
N GLY A 202 -10.09 20.76 3.83
CA GLY A 202 -10.51 21.69 4.87
C GLY A 202 -9.35 22.13 5.75
N THR A 203 -9.65 22.98 6.73
CA THR A 203 -8.70 23.39 7.77
C THR A 203 -8.99 22.75 9.13
N GLY A 204 -9.99 21.87 9.16
CA GLY A 204 -10.56 21.27 10.36
C GLY A 204 -9.89 20.01 10.87
N THR A 205 -10.46 19.49 11.95
CA THR A 205 -10.14 18.16 12.48
C THR A 205 -11.31 17.20 12.27
N LEU A 206 -11.00 15.97 11.85
CA LEU A 206 -11.92 14.85 11.81
C LEU A 206 -11.30 13.63 12.51
N ASP A 207 -11.89 13.24 13.64
CA ASP A 207 -11.57 12.02 14.36
C ASP A 207 -12.38 10.84 13.78
N ILE A 208 -11.72 9.75 13.40
CA ILE A 208 -12.34 8.55 12.80
C ILE A 208 -12.01 7.33 13.65
N VAL A 209 -13.02 6.55 14.04
CA VAL A 209 -12.84 5.34 14.84
C VAL A 209 -13.65 4.18 14.27
N SER A 210 -12.98 3.09 13.89
CA SER A 210 -13.63 1.84 13.46
C SER A 210 -13.20 0.71 14.39
N LYS A 211 -14.17 0.01 15.00
CA LYS A 211 -13.87 -1.09 15.95
C LYS A 211 -13.71 -2.45 15.30
N GLU A 212 -14.21 -2.64 14.07
CA GLU A 212 -14.17 -3.95 13.37
C GLU A 212 -13.82 -3.84 11.87
N GLY A 213 -13.48 -2.66 11.35
CA GLY A 213 -13.10 -2.48 9.94
C GLY A 213 -12.23 -1.25 9.67
N ASN A 214 -12.39 -0.70 8.47
CA ASN A 214 -11.57 0.36 7.90
C ASN A 214 -11.98 1.76 8.39
N GLY A 215 -11.12 2.75 8.14
CA GLY A 215 -11.38 4.15 8.47
C GLY A 215 -12.13 4.86 7.35
N ILE A 216 -11.46 4.99 6.21
CA ILE A 216 -12.04 5.51 4.96
C ILE A 216 -11.76 4.51 3.84
N SER A 217 -12.79 4.07 3.13
CA SER A 217 -12.67 3.24 1.92
C SER A 217 -13.26 3.97 0.72
N SER A 218 -12.50 4.02 -0.38
CA SER A 218 -12.99 4.41 -1.71
C SER A 218 -12.89 3.23 -2.68
N LYS A 219 -13.87 3.06 -3.55
CA LYS A 219 -13.78 2.11 -4.68
C LYS A 219 -13.29 2.75 -5.98
N ASP A 220 -12.97 4.05 -5.95
CA ASP A 220 -12.19 4.78 -6.97
C ASP A 220 -11.01 5.50 -6.25
N ASP A 221 -10.61 6.73 -6.65
CA ASP A 221 -9.58 7.51 -5.96
C ASP A 221 -10.01 7.93 -4.53
N LEU A 222 -9.02 8.05 -3.64
CA LEU A 222 -9.10 8.67 -2.32
C LEU A 222 -8.03 9.77 -2.19
N LYS A 223 -8.45 11.03 -2.07
CA LYS A 223 -7.53 12.19 -2.01
C LYS A 223 -7.58 12.88 -0.65
N ILE A 224 -6.42 13.19 -0.06
CA ILE A 224 -6.29 14.12 1.08
C ILE A 224 -5.46 15.31 0.63
N THR A 225 -5.99 16.52 0.78
CA THR A 225 -5.30 17.75 0.32
C THR A 225 -5.11 18.82 1.39
N GLY A 226 -5.52 18.53 2.63
CA GLY A 226 -5.41 19.42 3.78
C GLY A 226 -6.36 18.96 4.88
N GLY A 227 -6.22 19.54 6.07
CA GLY A 227 -6.96 19.18 7.28
C GLY A 227 -6.15 18.33 8.26
N VAL A 228 -6.79 17.94 9.35
CA VAL A 228 -6.23 17.08 10.41
C VAL A 228 -7.10 15.85 10.59
N TYR A 229 -6.52 14.65 10.44
CA TYR A 229 -7.24 13.39 10.54
C TYR A 229 -6.59 12.51 11.61
N ASN A 230 -7.37 12.07 12.60
CA ASN A 230 -6.93 11.14 13.62
C ASN A 230 -7.73 9.85 13.46
N ILE A 231 -7.09 8.78 13.00
CA ILE A 231 -7.76 7.54 12.56
C ILE A 231 -7.33 6.38 13.45
N GLN A 232 -8.31 5.67 14.02
CA GLN A 232 -8.10 4.47 14.85
C GLN A 232 -8.96 3.32 14.31
N THR A 233 -8.35 2.29 13.74
CA THR A 233 -9.06 1.25 12.98
C THR A 233 -8.62 -0.15 13.37
N ALA A 234 -9.53 -1.12 13.30
CA ALA A 234 -9.21 -2.53 13.51
C ALA A 234 -8.66 -3.20 12.23
N ALA A 235 -8.97 -2.63 11.07
CA ALA A 235 -8.36 -2.96 9.78
C ALA A 235 -7.68 -1.69 9.22
N ASP A 236 -7.81 -1.44 7.92
CA ASP A 236 -7.02 -0.46 7.18
C ASP A 236 -7.48 0.98 7.45
N ALA A 237 -6.55 1.91 7.68
CA ALA A 237 -6.97 3.28 8.01
C ALA A 237 -7.49 4.04 6.78
N LEU A 238 -6.78 3.95 5.67
CA LEU A 238 -7.17 4.49 4.36
C LEU A 238 -7.07 3.37 3.32
N GLU A 239 -8.18 3.03 2.67
CA GLU A 239 -8.27 2.04 1.60
C GLU A 239 -8.78 2.71 0.31
N ALA A 240 -8.16 2.44 -0.83
CA ALA A 240 -8.67 2.86 -2.14
C ALA A 240 -8.40 1.82 -3.23
N ASN A 241 -9.39 1.53 -4.08
CA ASN A 241 -9.17 0.61 -5.20
C ASN A 241 -8.20 1.21 -6.22
N ASP A 242 -8.43 2.45 -6.65
CA ASP A 242 -7.65 3.03 -7.75
C ASP A 242 -6.40 3.76 -7.29
N ALA A 243 -6.51 4.67 -6.31
CA ALA A 243 -5.35 5.33 -5.73
C ALA A 243 -5.60 6.04 -4.40
N ILE A 244 -4.54 6.16 -3.59
CA ILE A 244 -4.48 7.11 -2.47
C ILE A 244 -3.54 8.26 -2.82
N LEU A 245 -4.04 9.50 -2.79
CA LEU A 245 -3.27 10.69 -3.17
C LEU A 245 -3.23 11.74 -2.05
N ILE A 246 -2.04 12.07 -1.56
CA ILE A 246 -1.81 13.03 -0.47
C ILE A 246 -1.09 14.28 -1.00
N ASP A 247 -1.78 15.42 -1.10
CA ASP A 247 -1.18 16.71 -1.45
C ASP A 247 -0.55 17.39 -0.22
N ASP A 248 -1.33 17.48 0.86
CA ASP A 248 -0.97 18.09 2.15
C ASP A 248 -1.94 17.61 3.26
N GLY A 249 -1.69 18.00 4.51
CA GLY A 249 -2.51 17.69 5.68
C GLY A 249 -1.70 17.11 6.84
N THR A 250 -2.37 16.89 7.99
CA THR A 250 -1.80 16.13 9.11
C THR A 250 -2.62 14.88 9.35
N VAL A 251 -2.05 13.71 9.11
CA VAL A 251 -2.72 12.41 9.25
C VAL A 251 -2.03 11.63 10.36
N THR A 252 -2.78 11.19 11.35
CA THR A 252 -2.28 10.36 12.47
C THR A 252 -3.08 9.07 12.52
N ILE A 253 -2.42 7.94 12.40
CA ILE A 253 -3.03 6.61 12.22
C ILE A 253 -2.55 5.64 13.30
N ASP A 254 -3.50 4.90 13.86
CA ASP A 254 -3.31 3.67 14.64
C ASP A 254 -4.21 2.59 14.03
N ALA A 255 -3.65 1.79 13.12
CA ALA A 255 -4.36 0.79 12.32
C ALA A 255 -4.05 -0.64 12.79
N GLY A 256 -5.06 -1.52 12.77
CA GLY A 256 -4.90 -2.94 13.06
C GLY A 256 -4.40 -3.78 11.88
N LYS A 257 -4.48 -3.23 10.66
CA LYS A 257 -3.79 -3.70 9.45
C LYS A 257 -2.92 -2.55 8.90
N ASP A 258 -3.17 -2.10 7.67
CA ASP A 258 -2.35 -1.14 6.94
C ASP A 258 -2.75 0.29 7.28
N ALA A 259 -1.81 1.23 7.22
CA ALA A 259 -2.17 2.64 7.36
C ALA A 259 -2.70 3.23 6.03
N LEU A 260 -2.03 2.96 4.92
CA LEU A 260 -2.49 3.29 3.57
C LEU A 260 -2.44 2.03 2.71
N HIS A 261 -3.58 1.57 2.22
CA HIS A 261 -3.72 0.40 1.36
C HIS A 261 -4.36 0.78 0.02
N SER A 262 -3.70 0.51 -1.10
CA SER A 262 -4.32 0.63 -2.42
C SER A 262 -4.05 -0.57 -3.30
N GLU A 263 -5.13 -1.24 -3.72
CA GLU A 263 -5.08 -2.43 -4.58
C GLU A 263 -6.13 -2.40 -5.68
N ASN A 264 -5.72 -2.72 -6.91
CA ASN A 264 -6.62 -3.01 -8.02
C ASN A 264 -6.21 -4.32 -8.68
N GLU A 265 -7.04 -5.37 -8.54
CA GLU A 265 -6.79 -6.68 -9.15
C GLU A 265 -7.10 -6.72 -10.67
N GLU A 266 -7.86 -5.74 -11.20
CA GLU A 266 -8.36 -5.74 -12.58
C GLU A 266 -7.50 -4.91 -13.54
N ASP A 267 -6.92 -3.80 -13.08
CA ASP A 267 -6.02 -2.92 -13.86
C ASP A 267 -4.69 -2.68 -13.13
N ALA A 268 -3.61 -3.25 -13.67
CA ALA A 268 -2.25 -3.14 -13.14
C ALA A 268 -1.62 -1.74 -13.24
N THR A 269 -2.33 -0.74 -13.80
CA THR A 269 -1.94 0.67 -13.78
C THR A 269 -2.57 1.46 -12.63
N LEU A 270 -3.50 0.85 -11.91
CA LEU A 270 -4.20 1.38 -10.73
C LEU A 270 -3.69 0.69 -9.46
N GLY A 271 -4.28 0.96 -8.30
CA GLY A 271 -3.77 0.53 -7.00
C GLY A 271 -2.44 1.21 -6.66
N TYR A 272 -2.35 2.53 -6.81
CA TYR A 272 -1.12 3.29 -6.53
C TYR A 272 -1.28 4.30 -5.39
N ILE A 273 -0.16 4.66 -4.75
CA ILE A 273 -0.11 5.68 -3.71
C ILE A 273 0.83 6.79 -4.14
N TYR A 274 0.34 8.04 -4.08
CA TYR A 274 1.11 9.24 -4.38
C TYR A 274 1.15 10.19 -3.18
N ILE A 275 2.34 10.49 -2.66
CA ILE A 275 2.55 11.42 -1.55
C ILE A 275 3.41 12.59 -2.03
N LYS A 276 2.80 13.76 -2.18
CA LYS A 276 3.48 15.01 -2.53
C LYS A 276 3.93 15.78 -1.29
N GLY A 277 3.21 15.65 -0.18
CA GLY A 277 3.36 16.51 0.99
C GLY A 277 2.63 16.00 2.24
N GLY A 278 2.36 16.91 3.17
CA GLY A 278 1.72 16.60 4.44
C GLY A 278 2.66 16.07 5.54
N THR A 279 2.06 15.75 6.69
CA THR A 279 2.68 15.11 7.85
C THR A 279 1.89 13.85 8.20
N LEU A 280 2.49 12.67 8.03
CA LEU A 280 1.90 11.37 8.29
C LEU A 280 2.61 10.75 9.50
N ASN A 281 1.86 10.49 10.57
CA ASN A 281 2.32 9.76 11.75
C ASN A 281 1.59 8.42 11.80
N ILE A 282 2.32 7.32 11.59
CA ILE A 282 1.73 6.01 11.31
C ILE A 282 2.14 5.00 12.39
N ALA A 283 1.15 4.27 12.92
CA ALA A 283 1.35 2.95 13.50
C ALA A 283 0.41 1.98 12.77
N ALA A 284 0.98 0.95 12.16
CA ALA A 284 0.28 -0.11 11.45
C ALA A 284 0.41 -1.45 12.18
N GLY A 285 -0.62 -2.27 12.06
CA GLY A 285 -0.63 -3.65 12.52
C GLY A 285 0.07 -4.57 11.54
N ASP A 286 -0.09 -4.27 10.26
CA ASP A 286 0.52 -4.86 9.06
C ASP A 286 1.36 -3.73 8.41
N ASP A 287 1.10 -3.28 7.18
CA ASP A 287 2.03 -2.39 6.46
C ASP A 287 1.86 -0.89 6.71
N GLY A 288 2.98 -0.16 6.67
CA GLY A 288 2.97 1.29 6.77
C GLY A 288 2.30 1.95 5.57
N ILE A 289 2.73 1.60 4.35
CA ILE A 289 2.21 2.13 3.09
C ILE A 289 2.29 1.02 2.03
N GLN A 290 1.15 0.46 1.62
CA GLN A 290 1.07 -0.64 0.64
C GLN A 290 0.33 -0.21 -0.62
N GLY A 291 1.04 -0.07 -1.74
CA GLY A 291 0.45 0.22 -3.06
C GLY A 291 0.74 -0.89 -4.06
N THR A 292 -0.29 -1.53 -4.61
CA THR A 292 -0.14 -2.67 -5.54
C THR A 292 0.76 -2.37 -6.74
N SER A 293 0.60 -1.24 -7.44
CA SER A 293 1.40 -0.95 -8.65
C SER A 293 2.58 0.01 -8.42
N LEU A 294 2.38 1.05 -7.60
CA LEU A 294 3.37 2.11 -7.37
C LEU A 294 3.16 2.77 -6.01
N VAL A 295 4.25 3.02 -5.28
CA VAL A 295 4.32 4.06 -4.26
C VAL A 295 5.31 5.13 -4.74
N GLN A 296 4.82 6.35 -4.97
CA GLN A 296 5.65 7.50 -5.32
C GLN A 296 5.59 8.58 -4.23
N ILE A 297 6.76 8.96 -3.72
CA ILE A 297 6.92 9.98 -2.67
C ILE A 297 7.76 11.14 -3.23
N ASP A 298 7.09 12.26 -3.50
CA ASP A 298 7.69 13.52 -3.96
C ASP A 298 7.94 14.52 -2.81
N GLY A 299 7.54 14.19 -1.58
CA GLY A 299 7.75 15.05 -0.41
C GLY A 299 7.01 14.59 0.85
N GLY A 300 6.84 15.53 1.79
CA GLY A 300 6.15 15.30 3.06
C GLY A 300 7.09 14.94 4.23
N THR A 301 6.49 14.74 5.40
CA THR A 301 7.13 14.19 6.61
C THR A 301 6.37 12.93 7.02
N ILE A 302 7.04 11.78 7.00
CA ILE A 302 6.43 10.46 7.21
C ILE A 302 7.18 9.79 8.36
N ASP A 303 6.51 9.57 9.49
CA ASP A 303 7.06 8.83 10.63
C ASP A 303 6.22 7.55 10.87
N ILE A 304 6.72 6.42 10.37
CA ILE A 304 6.14 5.09 10.59
C ILE A 304 6.78 4.50 11.85
N ALA A 305 6.07 4.61 12.97
CA ALA A 305 6.54 4.19 14.29
C ALA A 305 6.46 2.66 14.51
N LYS A 306 5.59 1.98 13.76
CA LYS A 306 5.46 0.51 13.70
C LYS A 306 4.82 0.13 12.37
N SER A 307 5.32 -0.93 11.75
CA SER A 307 4.64 -1.76 10.75
C SER A 307 5.25 -3.16 10.75
N GLU A 308 4.71 -4.10 9.96
CA GLU A 308 5.42 -5.30 9.55
C GLU A 308 6.39 -4.94 8.42
N GLU A 309 5.92 -4.50 7.24
CA GLU A 309 6.76 -3.80 6.25
C GLU A 309 6.55 -2.28 6.26
N GLY A 310 7.61 -1.49 6.02
CA GLY A 310 7.51 -0.03 6.08
C GLY A 310 6.77 0.57 4.88
N ILE A 311 7.24 0.27 3.67
CA ILE A 311 6.65 0.70 2.41
C ILE A 311 6.75 -0.47 1.43
N GLU A 312 5.63 -0.97 0.92
CA GLU A 312 5.58 -2.08 -0.03
C GLU A 312 4.89 -1.68 -1.34
N ALA A 313 5.49 -2.04 -2.49
CA ALA A 313 4.85 -1.91 -3.80
C ALA A 313 5.47 -2.79 -4.88
N ASN A 314 4.84 -2.85 -6.06
CA ASN A 314 5.54 -3.34 -7.25
C ASN A 314 6.66 -2.37 -7.69
N TYR A 315 6.48 -1.05 -7.55
CA TYR A 315 7.53 -0.07 -7.81
C TYR A 315 7.55 0.99 -6.70
N ILE A 316 8.72 1.31 -6.16
CA ILE A 316 8.87 2.37 -5.16
C ILE A 316 9.76 3.47 -5.71
N LEU A 317 9.25 4.70 -5.74
CA LEU A 317 9.94 5.88 -6.26
C LEU A 317 9.96 7.00 -5.22
N ILE A 318 11.12 7.23 -4.58
CA ILE A 318 11.32 8.27 -3.57
C ILE A 318 12.12 9.40 -4.18
N ASN A 319 11.44 10.48 -4.56
CA ASN A 319 12.03 11.67 -5.16
C ASN A 319 12.48 12.70 -4.11
N ASP A 320 11.72 12.89 -3.03
CA ASP A 320 12.11 13.72 -1.88
C ASP A 320 11.32 13.32 -0.62
N GLY A 321 11.51 14.05 0.49
CA GLY A 321 10.72 13.90 1.72
C GLY A 321 11.58 13.67 2.97
N GLN A 322 10.95 13.71 4.14
CA GLN A 322 11.54 13.30 5.41
C GLN A 322 10.87 12.02 5.86
N ILE A 323 11.50 10.88 5.59
CA ILE A 323 10.96 9.55 5.89
C ILE A 323 11.73 8.98 7.08
N LYS A 324 11.02 8.53 8.10
CA LYS A 324 11.56 7.77 9.23
C LYS A 324 10.65 6.58 9.44
N LEU A 325 11.19 5.37 9.47
CA LEU A 325 10.38 4.17 9.63
C LEU A 325 11.04 3.12 10.53
N TYR A 326 10.18 2.39 11.25
CA TYR A 326 10.48 1.13 11.89
C TYR A 326 9.54 0.05 11.35
N ALA A 327 10.12 -0.96 10.72
CA ALA A 327 9.46 -2.17 10.25
C ALA A 327 9.92 -3.38 11.08
N ASN A 328 9.06 -4.39 11.25
CA ASN A 328 9.46 -5.65 11.90
C ASN A 328 10.16 -6.60 10.93
N ASP A 329 9.73 -6.58 9.67
CA ASP A 329 10.32 -7.28 8.53
C ASP A 329 11.12 -6.27 7.68
N ASP A 330 10.78 -6.07 6.41
CA ASP A 330 11.50 -5.20 5.49
C ASP A 330 11.12 -3.72 5.59
N GLY A 331 12.12 -2.85 5.47
CA GLY A 331 11.94 -1.41 5.61
C GLY A 331 11.22 -0.79 4.41
N ILE A 332 11.67 -1.14 3.20
CA ILE A 332 11.14 -0.69 1.92
C ILE A 332 11.25 -1.88 0.98
N ASN A 333 10.14 -2.50 0.59
CA ASN A 333 10.08 -3.75 -0.18
C ASN A 333 9.47 -3.52 -1.56
N ALA A 334 10.22 -3.87 -2.61
CA ALA A 334 9.70 -3.97 -3.96
C ALA A 334 9.47 -5.45 -4.35
N ALA A 335 8.21 -5.87 -4.40
CA ALA A 335 7.78 -7.24 -4.71
C ALA A 335 6.75 -7.28 -5.85
N GLN A 336 6.70 -8.37 -6.62
CA GLN A 336 5.82 -8.47 -7.78
C GLN A 336 4.33 -8.63 -7.39
N LYS A 337 3.63 -7.50 -7.21
CA LYS A 337 2.17 -7.43 -6.98
C LYS A 337 1.37 -7.16 -8.26
N ALA A 338 1.93 -6.41 -9.22
CA ALA A 338 1.28 -6.00 -10.46
C ALA A 338 2.09 -6.45 -11.69
N SER A 339 1.61 -6.17 -12.92
CA SER A 339 2.43 -6.39 -14.12
C SER A 339 3.32 -5.17 -14.40
N GLY A 340 4.62 -5.28 -14.18
CA GLY A 340 5.57 -4.20 -14.46
C GLY A 340 6.99 -4.49 -13.98
N ASP A 341 7.88 -3.52 -14.14
CA ASP A 341 9.21 -3.55 -13.53
C ASP A 341 9.07 -3.61 -12.02
N VAL A 342 9.80 -4.51 -11.36
CA VAL A 342 9.97 -4.49 -9.90
C VAL A 342 11.24 -3.71 -9.58
N ALA A 343 11.13 -2.60 -8.84
CA ALA A 343 12.30 -1.82 -8.45
C ALA A 343 12.08 -0.83 -7.30
N ILE A 344 13.20 -0.42 -6.68
CA ILE A 344 13.29 0.75 -5.80
C ILE A 344 14.20 1.81 -6.45
N ASP A 345 13.67 3.01 -6.69
CA ASP A 345 14.40 4.21 -7.09
C ASP A 345 14.41 5.24 -5.95
N VAL A 346 15.59 5.57 -5.39
CA VAL A 346 15.75 6.66 -4.41
C VAL A 346 16.56 7.80 -5.02
N ASN A 347 15.87 8.88 -5.40
CA ASN A 347 16.46 10.05 -6.05
C ASN A 347 16.79 11.19 -5.06
N GLY A 348 16.18 11.23 -3.87
CA GLY A 348 16.33 12.33 -2.92
C GLY A 348 15.86 12.01 -1.50
N GLY A 349 15.50 13.05 -0.74
CA GLY A 349 14.97 12.92 0.62
C GLY A 349 16.00 12.76 1.73
N THR A 350 15.49 12.76 2.96
CA THR A 350 16.18 12.32 4.19
C THR A 350 15.43 11.10 4.70
N ILE A 351 16.10 9.94 4.74
CA ILE A 351 15.49 8.65 5.02
C ILE A 351 16.21 7.99 6.20
N ASP A 352 15.51 7.68 7.27
CA ASP A 352 16.03 6.93 8.43
C ASP A 352 15.24 5.62 8.58
N VAL A 353 15.80 4.52 8.04
CA VAL A 353 15.21 3.19 8.09
C VAL A 353 15.80 2.42 9.28
N THR A 354 14.92 1.86 10.11
CA THR A 354 15.25 0.82 11.07
C THR A 354 14.40 -0.41 10.79
N VAL A 355 15.00 -1.59 10.77
CA VAL A 355 14.27 -2.86 10.66
C VAL A 355 14.44 -3.70 11.93
N GLY A 356 13.62 -4.74 12.05
CA GLY A 356 13.56 -5.65 13.17
C GLY A 356 14.79 -6.55 13.30
N SER A 357 14.57 -7.84 13.52
CA SER A 357 15.66 -8.83 13.59
C SER A 357 15.17 -10.16 13.05
N GLY A 358 15.70 -10.57 11.91
CA GLY A 358 15.32 -11.80 11.21
C GLY A 358 16.18 -12.00 9.96
N ASP A 359 15.63 -12.69 8.96
CA ASP A 359 15.83 -12.26 7.57
C ASP A 359 15.05 -10.95 7.47
N THR A 360 15.73 -9.83 7.23
CA THR A 360 15.15 -8.48 7.18
C THR A 360 16.14 -7.55 6.47
N ASP A 361 15.64 -6.75 5.55
CA ASP A 361 16.38 -5.79 4.75
C ASP A 361 15.77 -4.38 4.87
N ALA A 362 16.63 -3.38 5.08
CA ALA A 362 16.16 -1.99 5.10
C ALA A 362 15.63 -1.51 3.74
N PHE A 363 16.10 -2.14 2.67
CA PHE A 363 15.59 -2.02 1.31
C PHE A 363 15.69 -3.41 0.66
N ASP A 364 14.58 -4.08 0.37
CA ASP A 364 14.54 -5.32 -0.43
C ASP A 364 13.96 -5.03 -1.82
N SER A 365 14.49 -5.69 -2.84
CA SER A 365 13.87 -5.70 -4.15
C SER A 365 13.99 -7.05 -4.84
N ASN A 366 12.85 -7.62 -5.19
CA ASN A 366 12.74 -8.75 -6.12
C ASN A 366 13.07 -8.36 -7.58
N GLY A 367 13.71 -7.19 -7.79
CA GLY A 367 14.17 -6.65 -9.06
C GLY A 367 15.36 -5.71 -8.87
N ASP A 368 15.30 -4.49 -9.41
CA ASP A 368 16.43 -3.55 -9.37
C ASP A 368 16.36 -2.56 -8.17
N LEU A 369 17.53 -2.13 -7.66
CA LEU A 369 17.64 -1.16 -6.57
C LEU A 369 18.66 -0.06 -6.92
N TYR A 370 18.18 1.19 -7.03
CA TYR A 370 18.99 2.35 -7.40
C TYR A 370 18.93 3.46 -6.34
N VAL A 371 20.04 3.72 -5.66
CA VAL A 371 20.21 4.90 -4.81
C VAL A 371 20.96 5.97 -5.59
N ASN A 372 20.21 6.94 -6.13
CA ASN A 372 20.70 8.03 -6.97
C ASN A 372 20.97 9.33 -6.18
N GLY A 373 20.38 9.48 -4.99
CA GLY A 373 20.53 10.68 -4.16
C GLY A 373 20.05 10.50 -2.71
N GLY A 374 19.81 11.63 -2.04
CA GLY A 374 19.30 11.68 -0.67
C GLY A 374 20.36 11.59 0.44
N THR A 375 19.89 11.68 1.69
CA THR A 375 20.66 11.38 2.91
C THR A 375 19.99 10.20 3.60
N ILE A 376 20.63 9.04 3.58
CA ILE A 376 20.03 7.78 4.01
C ILE A 376 20.80 7.24 5.21
N LYS A 377 20.07 6.92 6.29
CA LYS A 377 20.57 6.22 7.46
C LYS A 377 19.83 4.89 7.57
N VAL A 378 20.59 3.80 7.64
CA VAL A 378 20.09 2.44 7.83
C VAL A 378 20.56 1.92 9.18
N THR A 379 19.64 1.36 9.95
CA THR A 379 19.90 0.59 11.17
C THR A 379 19.30 -0.79 11.00
N ALA A 380 20.11 -1.77 10.60
CA ALA A 380 19.63 -3.10 10.21
C ALA A 380 20.63 -4.19 10.66
N PRO A 381 20.22 -5.22 11.41
CA PRO A 381 21.15 -6.13 12.07
C PRO A 381 21.65 -7.27 11.18
N THR A 382 20.89 -7.65 10.14
CA THR A 382 21.19 -8.79 9.27
C THR A 382 21.70 -8.33 7.91
N SER A 383 20.81 -7.73 7.12
CA SER A 383 21.12 -7.14 5.82
C SER A 383 20.55 -5.72 5.74
N SER A 384 20.87 -4.97 4.69
CA SER A 384 20.57 -3.53 4.61
C SER A 384 20.08 -3.09 3.24
N PHE A 385 20.38 -3.88 2.22
CA PHE A 385 20.09 -3.65 0.81
C PHE A 385 20.22 -5.03 0.17
N ASP A 386 19.11 -5.67 -0.19
CA ASP A 386 19.10 -6.82 -1.08
C ASP A 386 18.42 -6.46 -2.40
N ALA A 387 18.85 -7.14 -3.47
CA ALA A 387 18.28 -6.99 -4.80
C ALA A 387 18.56 -8.24 -5.64
N ASP A 388 17.51 -8.86 -6.16
CA ASP A 388 17.59 -10.00 -7.07
C ASP A 388 18.18 -9.60 -8.45
N GLY A 389 18.04 -8.33 -8.82
CA GLY A 389 18.56 -7.70 -10.03
C GLY A 389 19.80 -6.85 -9.79
N THR A 390 19.73 -5.57 -10.15
CA THR A 390 20.85 -4.62 -10.14
C THR A 390 20.79 -3.71 -8.91
N ALA A 391 21.69 -3.90 -7.94
CA ALA A 391 21.91 -2.94 -6.85
C ALA A 391 22.99 -1.90 -7.22
N GLN A 392 22.68 -0.60 -7.16
CA GLN A 392 23.62 0.50 -7.42
C GLN A 392 23.50 1.67 -6.44
N LEU A 393 24.66 2.15 -5.98
CA LEU A 393 24.79 3.43 -5.27
C LEU A 393 25.43 4.46 -6.23
N ASN A 394 24.57 5.24 -6.90
CA ASN A 394 24.94 6.24 -7.89
C ASN A 394 25.17 7.63 -7.27
N GLY A 395 24.58 7.92 -6.11
CA GLY A 395 24.74 9.20 -5.40
C GLY A 395 24.16 9.20 -3.98
N GLY A 396 24.18 10.36 -3.33
CA GLY A 396 23.67 10.53 -1.95
C GLY A 396 24.73 10.40 -0.84
N ASP A 397 24.27 10.51 0.41
CA ASP A 397 25.07 10.24 1.62
C ASP A 397 24.42 9.10 2.40
N VAL A 398 24.98 7.88 2.28
CA VAL A 398 24.41 6.66 2.87
C VAL A 398 25.28 6.15 4.02
N THR A 399 24.66 6.00 5.19
CA THR A 399 25.28 5.47 6.41
C THR A 399 24.54 4.22 6.89
N VAL A 400 25.23 3.09 6.95
CA VAL A 400 24.71 1.80 7.42
C VAL A 400 25.31 1.48 8.78
N ASN A 401 24.48 1.30 9.81
CA ASN A 401 24.90 0.94 11.17
C ASN A 401 25.97 1.88 11.77
N GLY A 402 26.00 3.14 11.33
CA GLY A 402 26.97 4.16 11.74
C GLY A 402 28.22 4.28 10.86
N GLU A 403 28.39 3.43 9.85
CA GLU A 403 29.49 3.49 8.89
C GLU A 403 29.01 4.01 7.52
N LYS A 404 29.73 4.98 6.95
CA LYS A 404 29.41 5.54 5.63
C LYS A 404 29.87 4.58 4.53
N ILE A 405 28.97 4.27 3.59
CA ILE A 405 29.28 3.45 2.41
C ILE A 405 29.51 4.33 1.17
N THR A 406 30.21 3.78 0.17
CA THR A 406 30.50 4.45 -1.12
C THR A 406 30.22 3.58 -2.35
N GLU A 407 29.77 2.34 -2.12
CA GLU A 407 29.26 1.39 -3.11
C GLU A 407 28.13 0.60 -2.43
N MET A 408 27.22 0.02 -3.20
CA MET A 408 26.21 -0.88 -2.62
C MET A 408 26.91 -2.08 -1.95
N PRO A 409 26.52 -2.48 -0.72
CA PRO A 409 26.99 -3.73 -0.15
C PRO A 409 26.67 -4.86 -1.13
N VAL A 410 27.65 -5.69 -1.46
CA VAL A 410 27.39 -6.81 -2.36
C VAL A 410 26.50 -7.80 -1.61
N SER A 411 25.22 -7.87 -1.97
CA SER A 411 24.34 -8.96 -1.57
C SER A 411 25.08 -10.26 -1.82
N ARG A 412 25.30 -11.02 -0.74
CA ARG A 412 26.01 -12.29 -0.82
C ARG A 412 25.01 -13.37 -1.22
N MET A 413 24.54 -13.26 -2.47
CA MET A 413 23.77 -14.27 -3.18
C MET A 413 24.28 -15.66 -2.79
N GLY A 414 23.40 -16.48 -2.21
CA GLY A 414 23.69 -17.72 -1.49
C GLY A 414 24.27 -18.86 -2.34
N GLY A 415 25.38 -18.62 -3.03
CA GLY A 415 26.02 -19.50 -4.02
C GLY A 415 26.94 -20.56 -3.42
N GLY A 416 26.53 -21.20 -2.32
CA GLY A 416 27.26 -22.28 -1.63
C GLY A 416 26.59 -23.65 -1.81
N GLY A 417 26.66 -24.22 -3.02
CA GLY A 417 25.87 -25.42 -3.38
C GLY A 417 26.07 -26.64 -2.47
N GLY A 418 24.95 -27.26 -2.05
CA GLY A 418 24.93 -28.29 -0.99
C GLY A 418 23.92 -29.44 -1.12
N GLY A 419 23.43 -29.78 -2.33
CA GLY A 419 22.68 -31.03 -2.59
C GLY A 419 21.17 -30.99 -2.32
N GLY A 420 20.38 -31.43 -3.31
CA GLY A 420 18.92 -31.28 -3.30
C GLY A 420 18.16 -32.26 -2.39
N GLY A 421 17.03 -31.78 -1.84
CA GLY A 421 16.11 -32.54 -0.99
C GLY A 421 14.64 -32.18 -1.26
N ARG A 422 13.92 -33.10 -1.91
CA ARG A 422 12.50 -33.01 -2.30
C ARG A 422 11.54 -32.45 -1.23
N GLY A 423 10.79 -31.40 -1.61
CA GLY A 423 9.33 -31.34 -1.57
C GLY A 423 8.59 -31.30 -0.21
N GLY A 424 7.75 -30.27 -0.03
CA GLY A 424 6.78 -30.22 1.07
C GLY A 424 5.83 -29.02 0.99
N MET A 425 4.66 -29.18 0.36
CA MET A 425 3.56 -28.21 0.45
C MET A 425 3.06 -28.09 1.90
N ARG A 426 2.94 -26.86 2.40
CA ARG A 426 2.06 -26.43 3.52
C ARG A 426 1.56 -25.02 3.13
N ARG A 427 0.26 -24.78 3.02
CA ARG A 427 -0.81 -24.80 4.06
C ARG A 427 -0.64 -23.70 5.07
#